data_AF-A0A7C6ZV05-F1
#
_entry.id   AF-A0A7C6ZV05-F1
#
_cell.length_a   1.000
_cell.length_b   1.000
_cell.length_c   1.000
_cell.angle_alpha   90.00
_cell.angle_beta   90.00
_cell.angle_gamma   90.00
#
_symmetry.space_group_name_H-M   'P 1'
#
loop_
_entity.id
_entity.type
_entity.pdbx_description
1 polymer ?
#
loop_
_entity_poly.entity_id
_entity_poly.type
_entity_poly.pdbx_seq_one_letter_code
_entity_poly.pdbx_strand_id
1 'polypeptide(L)'
;MMQFLKNLFGGQVDGMALVQSQELKEYAQIELLAYFAEPHAPHDATAQRAWNRVLPKPYPEMLARFQKLGWLTAVGDRRQVTAQGRPLVEAYRRRTEEAKRAARQGVHDALAQMMTSEALTIRRQYENRTPLGKADWTGPEPPMNHSAVTRRIFFLEHWLFDGLSPETVKWLKLYAAEEHLWGAFWRLDAAQIPPQVAQELAHPELDIVEAVYWRAHAIVLLVDNQETWQRVKGGDHVRRLEIVGVDDEHTCEHCRQHLGKQYLVARVPELPHRGCTSLYGCRCRYEPVLETLEEIPLMAN
;
A
#
# COMPACT_ATOMS: atom_id res chain seq x y z
N MET A 1 38.73 -0.62 12.22
CA MET A 1 38.57 -0.06 13.59
C MET A 1 39.06 1.40 13.74
N MET A 2 39.63 2.04 12.70
CA MET A 2 40.07 3.47 12.76
C MET A 2 39.06 4.49 12.19
N GLN A 3 37.94 4.06 11.60
CA GLN A 3 36.95 4.95 10.98
C GLN A 3 35.83 5.38 11.94
N PHE A 4 35.63 4.62 13.02
CA PHE A 4 34.60 4.88 14.04
C PHE A 4 34.92 6.09 14.93
N LEU A 5 36.20 6.47 15.06
CA LEU A 5 36.63 7.58 15.93
C LEU A 5 36.62 8.96 15.25
N LYS A 6 36.56 9.05 13.92
CA LYS A 6 36.39 10.34 13.21
C LYS A 6 34.98 10.91 13.30
N ASN A 7 34.00 10.11 13.74
CA ASN A 7 32.59 10.50 13.81
C ASN A 7 32.18 11.22 15.11
N LEU A 8 33.08 11.31 16.09
CA LEU A 8 32.81 12.00 17.36
C LEU A 8 33.16 13.50 17.34
N PHE A 9 33.99 13.96 16.40
CA PHE A 9 34.37 15.37 16.26
C PHE A 9 34.28 15.85 14.80
N GLY A 10 33.10 16.33 14.40
CA GLY A 10 32.98 17.34 13.34
C GLY A 10 33.56 17.03 11.95
N GLY A 11 33.82 15.77 11.61
CA GLY A 11 34.29 15.38 10.27
C GLY A 11 33.29 15.79 9.19
N GLN A 12 33.81 16.29 8.07
CA GLN A 12 33.06 16.59 6.86
C GLN A 12 32.26 15.35 6.46
N VAL A 13 30.94 15.47 6.50
CA VAL A 13 30.06 14.38 6.09
C VAL A 13 30.18 14.25 4.59
N ASP A 14 30.65 13.10 4.11
CA ASP A 14 30.58 12.79 2.70
C ASP A 14 29.12 12.52 2.33
N GLY A 15 28.52 13.49 1.64
CA GLY A 15 27.14 13.40 1.19
C GLY A 15 26.91 12.19 0.26
N MET A 16 27.89 11.80 -0.54
CA MET A 16 27.77 10.64 -1.41
C MET A 16 27.86 9.33 -0.63
N ALA A 17 28.67 9.29 0.43
CA ALA A 17 28.66 8.16 1.35
C ALA A 17 27.28 7.98 2.01
N LEU A 18 26.62 9.09 2.41
CA LEU A 18 25.24 9.02 2.93
C LEU A 18 24.25 8.48 1.89
N VAL A 19 24.34 8.91 0.63
CA VAL A 19 23.47 8.43 -0.46
C VAL A 19 23.58 6.91 -0.63
N GLN A 20 24.78 6.34 -0.47
CA GLN A 20 25.04 4.91 -0.66
C GLN A 20 24.84 4.07 0.61
N SER A 21 24.64 4.71 1.76
CA SER A 21 24.57 4.00 3.03
C SER A 21 23.37 3.07 3.13
N GLN A 22 23.60 1.93 3.79
CA GLN A 22 22.57 0.99 4.21
C GLN A 22 22.19 1.15 5.69
N GLU A 23 22.89 2.02 6.42
CA GLU A 23 22.61 2.27 7.84
C GLU A 23 21.37 3.16 7.98
N LEU A 24 20.38 2.71 8.75
CA LEU A 24 19.08 3.38 8.92
C LEU A 24 19.24 4.86 9.28
N LYS A 25 20.17 5.19 10.19
CA LYS A 25 20.42 6.57 10.64
C LYS A 25 21.06 7.44 9.55
N GLU A 26 21.84 6.86 8.65
CA GLU A 26 22.46 7.60 7.54
C GLU A 26 21.45 7.80 6.41
N TYR A 27 20.68 6.76 6.11
CA TYR A 27 19.57 6.81 5.17
C TYR A 27 18.50 7.85 5.60
N ALA A 28 18.14 7.88 6.88
CA ALA A 28 17.18 8.85 7.43
C ALA A 28 17.63 10.30 7.23
N GLN A 29 18.93 10.59 7.25
CA GLN A 29 19.43 11.94 7.01
C GLN A 29 19.19 12.39 5.57
N ILE A 30 19.56 11.55 4.60
CA ILE A 30 19.43 11.92 3.18
C ILE A 30 17.96 11.96 2.74
N GLU A 31 17.10 11.12 3.32
CA GLU A 31 15.65 11.18 3.08
C GLU A 31 15.03 12.46 3.64
N LEU A 32 15.40 12.86 4.87
CA LEU A 32 14.96 14.13 5.43
C LEU A 32 15.41 15.32 4.56
N LEU A 33 16.64 15.28 4.03
CA LEU A 33 17.10 16.31 3.09
C LEU A 33 16.27 16.30 1.80
N ALA A 34 15.96 15.13 1.26
CA ALA A 34 15.19 14.97 0.03
C ALA A 34 13.74 15.47 0.13
N TYR A 35 13.14 15.47 1.32
CA TYR A 35 11.84 16.11 1.59
C TYR A 35 11.85 17.60 1.18
N PHE A 36 12.98 18.29 1.39
CA PHE A 36 13.14 19.71 1.05
C PHE A 36 13.67 19.96 -0.36
N ALA A 37 13.61 18.98 -1.27
CA ALA A 37 13.94 19.20 -2.68
C ALA A 37 13.13 20.36 -3.28
N GLU A 38 11.87 20.46 -2.86
CA GLU A 38 10.99 21.60 -3.08
C GLU A 38 10.83 22.42 -1.79
N PRO A 39 10.48 23.72 -1.88
CA PRO A 39 10.31 24.58 -0.71
C PRO A 39 9.16 24.09 0.20
N HIS A 40 9.51 23.59 1.38
CA HIS A 40 8.55 23.13 2.39
C HIS A 40 8.77 23.80 3.75
N ALA A 41 7.68 24.00 4.50
CA ALA A 41 7.81 24.30 5.92
C ALA A 41 8.47 23.11 6.65
N PRO A 42 9.15 23.34 7.79
CA PRO A 42 9.53 22.25 8.67
C PRO A 42 8.32 21.39 9.05
N HIS A 43 8.55 20.10 9.28
CA HIS A 43 7.50 19.17 9.69
C HIS A 43 6.81 19.63 10.98
N ASP A 44 5.54 19.26 11.19
CA ASP A 44 4.86 19.50 12.47
C ASP A 44 5.47 18.69 13.63
N ALA A 45 5.02 18.97 14.86
CA ALA A 45 5.55 18.33 16.07
C ALA A 45 5.35 16.79 16.11
N THR A 46 4.32 16.26 15.45
CA THR A 46 4.06 14.81 15.41
C THR A 46 5.03 14.12 14.46
N ALA A 47 5.19 14.66 13.25
CA ALA A 47 6.16 14.15 12.29
C ALA A 47 7.61 14.33 12.77
N GLN A 48 7.94 15.45 13.43
CA GLN A 48 9.27 15.62 14.05
C GLN A 48 9.57 14.55 15.11
N ARG A 49 8.58 14.16 15.93
CA ARG A 49 8.74 13.07 16.92
C ARG A 49 9.02 11.73 16.24
N ALA A 50 8.39 11.45 15.09
CA ALA A 50 8.68 10.24 14.33
C ALA A 50 10.12 10.25 13.78
N TRP A 51 10.54 11.36 13.16
CA TRP A 51 11.90 11.54 12.67
C TRP A 51 12.97 11.39 13.77
N ASN A 52 12.73 11.93 14.96
CA ASN A 52 13.67 11.84 16.09
C ASN A 52 13.97 10.40 16.53
N ARG A 53 13.11 9.43 16.22
CA ARG A 53 13.35 8.01 16.54
C ARG A 53 14.41 7.37 15.64
N VAL A 54 14.62 7.93 14.44
CA VAL A 54 15.44 7.30 13.39
C VAL A 54 16.62 8.16 12.94
N LEU A 55 16.61 9.45 13.25
CA LEU A 55 17.75 10.33 13.01
C LEU A 55 18.89 10.11 14.03
N PRO A 56 20.16 10.36 13.66
CA PRO A 56 21.28 10.30 14.60
C PRO A 56 21.36 11.51 15.54
N LYS A 57 20.63 12.60 15.24
CA LYS A 57 20.52 13.81 16.05
C LYS A 57 19.07 14.31 16.06
N PRO A 58 18.68 15.12 17.05
CA PRO A 58 17.37 15.77 17.05
C PRO A 58 17.09 16.52 15.73
N TYR A 59 15.83 16.49 15.31
CA TYR A 59 15.36 17.05 14.04
C TYR A 59 15.82 18.51 13.80
N PRO A 60 15.70 19.45 14.77
CA PRO A 60 16.18 20.82 14.56
C PRO A 60 17.70 20.89 14.36
N GLU A 61 18.47 20.07 15.08
CA GLU A 61 19.93 19.99 14.93
C GLU A 61 20.33 19.41 13.58
N MET A 62 19.55 18.45 13.05
CA MET A 62 19.78 17.92 11.71
C MET A 62 19.56 18.99 10.64
N LEU A 63 18.50 19.80 10.73
CA LEU A 63 18.31 20.92 9.80
C LEU A 63 19.44 21.94 9.89
N ALA A 64 19.83 22.33 11.11
CA ALA A 64 20.96 23.25 11.33
C ALA A 64 22.27 22.70 10.76
N ARG A 65 22.48 21.37 10.86
CA ARG A 65 23.63 20.70 10.25
C ARG A 65 23.60 20.78 8.73
N PHE A 66 22.47 20.51 8.07
CA PHE A 66 22.35 20.63 6.62
C PHE A 66 22.61 22.06 6.14
N GLN A 67 22.18 23.06 6.90
CA GLN A 67 22.48 24.47 6.63
C GLN A 67 23.98 24.76 6.75
N LYS A 68 24.63 24.29 7.83
CA LYS A 68 26.09 24.44 8.01
C LYS A 68 26.90 23.77 6.89
N LEU A 69 26.40 22.65 6.36
CA LEU A 69 27.01 21.95 5.22
C LEU A 69 26.72 22.59 3.85
N GLY A 70 25.90 23.64 3.82
CA GLY A 70 25.50 24.32 2.59
C GLY A 70 24.49 23.52 1.75
N TRP A 71 23.88 22.47 2.28
CA TRP A 71 22.95 21.59 1.54
C TRP A 71 21.49 22.04 1.62
N LEU A 72 21.14 22.84 2.64
CA LEU A 72 19.80 23.36 2.88
C LEU A 72 19.86 24.86 3.16
N THR A 73 18.89 25.62 2.69
CA THR A 73 18.76 27.06 2.97
C THR A 73 17.36 27.42 3.45
N ALA A 74 17.24 28.59 4.07
CA ALA A 74 15.97 29.20 4.44
C ALA A 74 15.40 30.01 3.27
N VAL A 75 14.12 29.86 2.98
CA VAL A 75 13.37 30.70 2.04
C VAL A 75 12.09 31.14 2.75
N GLY A 76 12.15 32.28 3.45
CA GLY A 76 11.07 32.70 4.36
C GLY A 76 10.91 31.73 5.54
N ASP A 77 9.68 31.25 5.75
CA ASP A 77 9.31 30.22 6.72
C ASP A 77 9.61 28.78 6.22
N ARG A 78 10.02 28.64 4.95
CA ARG A 78 10.31 27.36 4.31
C ARG A 78 11.80 27.04 4.29
N ARG A 79 12.09 25.78 4.02
CA ARG A 79 13.42 25.24 3.76
C ARG A 79 13.46 24.64 2.37
N GLN A 80 14.62 24.75 1.72
CA GLN A 80 14.85 24.20 0.39
C GLN A 80 16.29 23.73 0.25
N VAL A 81 16.49 22.64 -0.48
CA VAL A 81 17.79 22.11 -0.89
C VAL A 81 18.50 23.10 -1.82
N THR A 82 19.77 23.37 -1.55
CA THR A 82 20.61 24.27 -2.35
C THR A 82 21.12 23.60 -3.62
N ALA A 83 21.78 24.37 -4.50
CA ALA A 83 22.50 23.81 -5.64
C ALA A 83 23.57 22.76 -5.23
N GLN A 84 24.18 22.91 -4.05
CA GLN A 84 25.19 21.98 -3.54
C GLN A 84 24.56 20.68 -3.00
N GLY A 85 23.39 20.75 -2.37
CA GLY A 85 22.67 19.57 -1.87
C GLY A 85 21.92 18.80 -2.96
N ARG A 86 21.56 19.46 -4.08
CA ARG A 86 20.74 18.89 -5.14
C ARG A 86 21.29 17.60 -5.75
N PRO A 87 22.59 17.49 -6.11
CA PRO A 87 23.15 16.24 -6.62
C PRO A 87 23.01 15.06 -5.64
N LEU A 88 23.06 15.32 -4.32
CA LEU A 88 22.89 14.29 -3.30
C LEU A 88 21.45 13.76 -3.28
N VAL A 89 20.48 14.68 -3.34
CA VAL A 89 19.05 14.36 -3.37
C VAL A 89 18.68 13.62 -4.67
N GLU A 90 19.22 14.04 -5.81
CA GLU A 90 19.00 13.37 -7.10
C GLU A 90 19.59 11.95 -7.11
N ALA A 91 20.81 11.79 -6.60
CA ALA A 91 21.45 10.47 -6.50
C ALA A 91 20.69 9.55 -5.54
N TYR A 92 20.19 10.08 -4.41
CA TYR A 92 19.32 9.36 -3.49
C TYR A 92 18.01 8.93 -4.16
N ARG A 93 17.29 9.85 -4.82
CA ARG A 93 16.04 9.55 -5.53
C ARG A 93 16.23 8.48 -6.60
N ARG A 94 17.30 8.57 -7.40
CA ARG A 94 17.61 7.54 -8.40
C ARG A 94 17.80 6.18 -7.73
N ARG A 95 18.58 6.10 -6.66
CA ARG A 95 18.79 4.86 -5.90
C ARG A 95 17.48 4.31 -5.32
N THR A 96 16.63 5.15 -4.74
CA THR A 96 15.36 4.70 -4.15
C THR A 96 14.40 4.19 -5.22
N GLU A 97 14.35 4.84 -6.38
CA GLU A 97 13.56 4.38 -7.52
C GLU A 97 14.09 3.06 -8.10
N GLU A 98 15.42 2.91 -8.21
CA GLU A 98 16.05 1.64 -8.62
C GLU A 98 15.73 0.51 -7.63
N ALA A 99 15.83 0.79 -6.31
CA ALA A 99 15.48 -0.18 -5.28
C ALA A 99 13.98 -0.55 -5.30
N LYS A 100 13.09 0.43 -5.51
CA LYS A 100 11.64 0.24 -5.65
C LYS A 100 11.34 -0.63 -6.87
N ARG A 101 11.96 -0.34 -8.02
CA ARG A 101 11.81 -1.11 -9.26
C ARG A 101 12.30 -2.55 -9.09
N ALA A 102 13.48 -2.74 -8.47
CA ALA A 102 14.02 -4.08 -8.21
C ALA A 102 13.13 -4.88 -7.26
N ALA A 103 12.61 -4.26 -6.20
CA ALA A 103 11.67 -4.91 -5.29
C ALA A 103 10.35 -5.28 -5.99
N ARG A 104 9.80 -4.38 -6.82
CA ARG A 104 8.60 -4.66 -7.64
C ARG A 104 8.81 -5.84 -8.58
N GLN A 105 9.93 -5.86 -9.31
CA GLN A 105 10.25 -6.98 -10.20
C GLN A 105 10.43 -8.29 -9.41
N GLY A 106 11.15 -8.27 -8.29
CA GLY A 106 11.33 -9.48 -7.48
C GLY A 106 10.02 -10.02 -6.91
N VAL A 107 9.10 -9.14 -6.50
CA VAL A 107 7.74 -9.54 -6.08
C VAL A 107 6.97 -10.15 -7.24
N HIS A 108 7.01 -9.52 -8.42
CA HIS A 108 6.39 -10.05 -9.64
C HIS A 108 6.88 -11.46 -9.96
N ASP A 109 8.21 -11.65 -10.03
CA ASP A 109 8.84 -12.91 -10.41
C ASP A 109 8.51 -14.03 -9.41
N ALA A 110 8.46 -13.72 -8.11
CA ALA A 110 8.06 -14.65 -7.07
C ALA A 110 6.56 -15.00 -7.18
N LEU A 111 5.68 -14.02 -7.37
CA LEU A 111 4.24 -14.23 -7.53
C LEU A 111 3.89 -14.99 -8.81
N ALA A 112 4.61 -14.77 -9.91
CA ALA A 112 4.44 -15.51 -11.16
C ALA A 112 4.70 -17.02 -10.98
N GLN A 113 5.52 -17.39 -10.00
CA GLN A 113 5.80 -18.75 -9.56
C GLN A 113 4.93 -19.19 -8.36
N MET A 114 3.95 -18.38 -7.97
CA MET A 114 3.07 -18.58 -6.80
C MET A 114 3.83 -18.67 -5.45
N MET A 115 5.05 -18.11 -5.39
CA MET A 115 5.89 -18.06 -4.18
C MET A 115 5.50 -16.88 -3.28
N THR A 116 4.29 -16.93 -2.70
CA THR A 116 3.68 -15.84 -1.92
C THR A 116 4.51 -15.41 -0.69
N SER A 117 5.12 -16.35 0.02
CA SER A 117 5.99 -16.05 1.17
C SER A 117 7.27 -15.31 0.77
N GLU A 118 7.85 -15.65 -0.39
CA GLU A 118 9.03 -14.98 -0.91
C GLU A 118 8.70 -13.56 -1.37
N ALA A 119 7.61 -13.39 -2.11
CA ALA A 119 7.11 -12.07 -2.51
C ALA A 119 6.92 -11.14 -1.30
N LEU A 120 6.29 -11.63 -0.22
CA LEU A 120 6.15 -10.88 1.02
C LEU A 120 7.49 -10.56 1.70
N THR A 121 8.45 -11.50 1.64
CA THR A 121 9.79 -11.29 2.19
C THR A 121 10.53 -10.19 1.44
N ILE A 122 10.50 -10.20 0.10
CA ILE A 122 11.11 -9.17 -0.75
C ILE A 122 10.48 -7.80 -0.45
N ARG A 123 9.14 -7.73 -0.39
CA ARG A 123 8.41 -6.51 -0.04
C ARG A 123 8.83 -5.98 1.33
N ARG A 124 8.80 -6.81 2.39
CA ARG A 124 9.21 -6.40 3.75
C ARG A 124 10.67 -5.95 3.84
N GLN A 125 11.57 -6.59 3.09
CA GLN A 125 12.96 -6.16 3.03
C GLN A 125 13.12 -4.76 2.42
N TYR A 126 12.30 -4.43 1.41
CA TYR A 126 12.23 -3.08 0.86
C TYR A 126 11.65 -2.08 1.87
N GLU A 127 10.54 -2.41 2.52
CA GLU A 127 9.89 -1.57 3.54
C GLU A 127 10.82 -1.24 4.72
N ASN A 128 11.49 -2.26 5.27
CA ASN A 128 12.37 -2.12 6.44
C ASN A 128 13.60 -1.26 6.17
N ARG A 129 13.89 -0.94 4.90
CA ARG A 129 14.95 0.00 4.51
C ARG A 129 14.47 1.46 4.52
N THR A 130 13.17 1.70 4.60
CA THR A 130 12.62 3.06 4.71
C THR A 130 12.69 3.57 6.17
N PRO A 131 13.27 4.75 6.44
CA PRO A 131 13.43 5.37 7.75
C PRO A 131 12.18 5.43 8.60
N LEU A 132 11.04 5.76 8.00
CA LEU A 132 9.79 5.91 8.74
C LEU A 132 8.93 4.65 8.71
N GLY A 133 9.46 3.53 8.20
CA GLY A 133 8.74 2.26 8.10
C GLY A 133 7.50 2.33 7.21
N LYS A 134 7.38 3.39 6.39
CA LYS A 134 6.30 3.56 5.42
C LYS A 134 6.95 3.55 4.04
N ALA A 135 6.83 2.43 3.33
CA ALA A 135 6.99 2.52 1.89
C ALA A 135 5.88 3.43 1.35
N ASP A 136 6.17 4.05 0.21
CA ASP A 136 5.24 4.90 -0.52
C ASP A 136 4.09 4.03 -1.07
N TRP A 137 3.13 3.74 -0.20
CA TRP A 137 1.95 2.94 -0.49
C TRP A 137 0.91 3.76 -1.21
N THR A 138 0.35 3.18 -2.24
CA THR A 138 -0.84 3.72 -2.88
C THR A 138 -2.06 3.14 -2.14
N GLY A 139 -2.45 3.73 -1.01
CA GLY A 139 -3.67 3.38 -0.26
C GLY A 139 -3.48 2.94 1.19
N PRO A 140 -4.57 2.57 1.90
CA PRO A 140 -4.50 2.09 3.29
C PRO A 140 -3.66 0.81 3.40
N GLU A 141 -2.97 0.64 4.53
CA GLU A 141 -2.11 -0.52 4.79
C GLU A 141 -2.95 -1.81 4.72
N PRO A 142 -2.57 -2.80 3.91
CA PRO A 142 -3.34 -4.02 3.78
C PRO A 142 -3.29 -4.84 5.10
N PRO A 143 -4.31 -5.65 5.41
CA PRO A 143 -4.37 -6.42 6.67
C PRO A 143 -3.26 -7.48 6.76
N MET A 144 -2.84 -7.83 7.99
CA MET A 144 -1.64 -8.63 8.31
C MET A 144 -1.49 -10.01 7.61
N ASN A 145 -2.53 -10.54 6.95
CA ASN A 145 -2.57 -11.90 6.39
C ASN A 145 -2.18 -11.98 4.90
N HIS A 146 -1.19 -11.20 4.44
CA HIS A 146 -0.86 -11.07 3.01
C HIS A 146 -0.57 -12.40 2.27
N SER A 147 0.17 -13.33 2.90
CA SER A 147 0.54 -14.59 2.24
C SER A 147 -0.66 -15.53 2.07
N ALA A 148 -1.62 -15.52 2.99
CA ALA A 148 -2.85 -16.30 2.88
C ALA A 148 -3.79 -15.73 1.81
N VAL A 149 -3.96 -14.41 1.78
CA VAL A 149 -4.80 -13.71 0.78
C VAL A 149 -4.26 -13.93 -0.63
N THR A 150 -2.98 -13.65 -0.87
CA THR A 150 -2.34 -13.87 -2.18
C THR A 150 -2.43 -15.32 -2.64
N ARG A 151 -2.28 -16.29 -1.73
CA ARG A 151 -2.48 -17.71 -2.06
C ARG A 151 -3.93 -17.99 -2.49
N ARG A 152 -4.91 -17.47 -1.76
CA ARG A 152 -6.34 -17.64 -2.10
C ARG A 152 -6.68 -17.04 -3.46
N ILE A 153 -6.11 -15.89 -3.81
CA ILE A 153 -6.28 -15.28 -5.14
C ILE A 153 -5.89 -16.27 -6.26
N PHE A 154 -4.73 -16.92 -6.15
CA PHE A 154 -4.26 -17.87 -7.19
C PHE A 154 -5.18 -19.09 -7.36
N PHE A 155 -5.67 -19.64 -6.25
CA PHE A 155 -6.53 -20.83 -6.24
C PHE A 155 -8.03 -20.52 -6.33
N LEU A 156 -8.40 -19.25 -6.49
CA LEU A 156 -9.80 -18.84 -6.57
C LEU A 156 -10.46 -19.40 -7.83
N GLU A 157 -11.57 -20.11 -7.67
CA GLU A 157 -12.48 -20.47 -8.75
C GLU A 157 -13.80 -19.75 -8.49
N HIS A 158 -14.25 -18.92 -9.43
CA HIS A 158 -15.39 -18.04 -9.20
C HIS A 158 -15.99 -17.53 -10.53
N TRP A 159 -17.28 -17.18 -10.52
CA TRP A 159 -18.00 -16.64 -11.69
C TRP A 159 -17.45 -15.29 -12.18
N LEU A 160 -16.61 -14.62 -11.38
CA LEU A 160 -15.85 -13.43 -11.81
C LEU A 160 -14.90 -13.73 -12.98
N PHE A 161 -14.67 -15.00 -13.33
CA PHE A 161 -13.82 -15.41 -14.44
C PHE A 161 -14.62 -15.90 -15.65
N ASP A 162 -15.95 -15.93 -15.57
CA ASP A 162 -16.80 -16.41 -16.66
C ASP A 162 -16.57 -15.58 -17.93
N GLY A 163 -16.35 -16.26 -19.06
CA GLY A 163 -16.13 -15.65 -20.37
C GLY A 163 -14.69 -15.20 -20.66
N LEU A 164 -13.77 -15.30 -19.69
CA LEU A 164 -12.35 -14.97 -19.89
C LEU A 164 -11.53 -16.19 -20.26
N SER A 165 -10.46 -15.99 -21.03
CA SER A 165 -9.53 -17.07 -21.35
C SER A 165 -8.70 -17.49 -20.12
N PRO A 166 -8.21 -18.74 -20.06
CA PRO A 166 -7.32 -19.18 -18.98
C PRO A 166 -6.08 -18.28 -18.81
N GLU A 167 -5.53 -17.76 -19.93
CA GLU A 167 -4.41 -16.83 -19.95
C GLU A 167 -4.76 -15.51 -19.25
N THR A 168 -5.91 -14.91 -19.59
CA THR A 168 -6.39 -13.68 -18.93
C THR A 168 -6.69 -13.92 -17.46
N VAL A 169 -7.31 -15.04 -17.10
CA VAL A 169 -7.59 -15.38 -15.69
C VAL A 169 -6.29 -15.51 -14.90
N LYS A 170 -5.29 -16.21 -15.45
CA LYS A 170 -3.97 -16.35 -14.81
C LYS A 170 -3.31 -14.98 -14.62
N TRP A 171 -3.35 -14.14 -15.64
CA TRP A 171 -2.78 -12.80 -15.59
C TRP A 171 -3.50 -11.90 -14.57
N LEU A 172 -4.85 -11.91 -14.54
CA LEU A 172 -5.64 -11.13 -13.59
C LEU A 172 -5.38 -11.55 -12.14
N LYS A 173 -5.23 -12.86 -11.87
CA LYS A 173 -4.88 -13.36 -10.54
C LYS A 173 -3.50 -12.89 -10.09
N LEU A 174 -2.52 -12.90 -10.99
CA LEU A 174 -1.19 -12.35 -10.72
C LEU A 174 -1.29 -10.84 -10.40
N TYR A 175 -1.99 -10.09 -11.25
CA TYR A 175 -2.16 -8.64 -11.07
C TYR A 175 -2.89 -8.30 -9.76
N ALA A 176 -3.97 -9.01 -9.43
CA ALA A 176 -4.68 -8.85 -8.16
C ALA A 176 -3.80 -9.17 -6.94
N ALA A 177 -2.93 -10.18 -7.03
CA ALA A 177 -1.98 -10.48 -5.96
C ALA A 177 -0.93 -9.37 -5.78
N GLU A 178 -0.46 -8.77 -6.89
CA GLU A 178 0.44 -7.61 -6.85
C GLU A 178 -0.27 -6.37 -6.29
N GLU A 179 -1.50 -6.10 -6.71
CA GLU A 179 -2.33 -5.00 -6.21
C GLU A 179 -2.55 -5.11 -4.69
N HIS A 180 -2.85 -6.31 -4.19
CA HIS A 180 -2.96 -6.54 -2.75
C HIS A 180 -1.65 -6.24 -1.99
N LEU A 181 -0.49 -6.52 -2.58
CA LEU A 181 0.81 -6.26 -1.94
C LEU A 181 1.25 -4.79 -2.05
N TRP A 182 0.95 -4.11 -3.15
CA TRP A 182 1.41 -2.74 -3.40
C TRP A 182 0.42 -1.66 -2.94
N GLY A 183 -0.83 -2.03 -2.70
CA GLY A 183 -1.87 -1.17 -2.14
C GLY A 183 -3.03 -0.92 -3.10
N ALA A 184 -4.16 -0.51 -2.52
CA ALA A 184 -5.45 -0.40 -3.22
C ALA A 184 -5.46 0.54 -4.43
N PHE A 185 -4.53 1.49 -4.56
CA PHE A 185 -4.45 2.40 -5.73
C PHE A 185 -3.28 2.09 -6.66
N TRP A 186 -2.61 0.94 -6.50
CA TRP A 186 -1.52 0.56 -7.39
C TRP A 186 -2.10 0.18 -8.76
N ARG A 187 -1.48 0.68 -9.83
CA ARG A 187 -1.86 0.44 -11.21
C ARG A 187 -0.64 0.11 -12.06
N LEU A 188 -0.83 -0.75 -13.04
CA LEU A 188 0.17 -1.04 -14.07
C LEU A 188 0.24 0.10 -15.11
N ASP A 189 1.40 0.22 -15.74
CA ASP A 189 1.51 1.01 -16.98
C ASP A 189 0.77 0.28 -18.11
N ALA A 190 0.13 1.04 -19.01
CA ALA A 190 -0.61 0.47 -20.14
C ALA A 190 0.23 -0.49 -21.01
N ALA A 191 1.53 -0.22 -21.13
CA ALA A 191 2.47 -1.06 -21.87
C ALA A 191 2.70 -2.46 -21.26
N GLN A 192 2.32 -2.66 -20.00
CA GLN A 192 2.45 -3.94 -19.29
C GLN A 192 1.21 -4.83 -19.44
N ILE A 193 0.13 -4.33 -20.04
CA ILE A 193 -1.11 -5.08 -20.25
C ILE A 193 -1.01 -5.88 -21.56
N PRO A 194 -1.10 -7.22 -21.52
CA PRO A 194 -1.02 -8.03 -22.73
C PRO A 194 -2.17 -7.70 -23.70
N PRO A 195 -1.94 -7.69 -25.03
CA PRO A 195 -2.99 -7.35 -26.01
C PRO A 195 -4.26 -8.22 -25.90
N GLN A 196 -4.10 -9.51 -25.59
CA GLN A 196 -5.24 -10.41 -25.38
C GLN A 196 -6.08 -9.99 -24.17
N VAL A 197 -5.44 -9.67 -23.05
CA VAL A 197 -6.11 -9.16 -21.84
C VAL A 197 -6.81 -7.83 -22.16
N ALA A 198 -6.14 -6.95 -22.89
CA ALA A 198 -6.69 -5.67 -23.30
C ALA A 198 -7.96 -5.83 -24.15
N GLN A 199 -7.96 -6.81 -25.06
CA GLN A 199 -9.11 -7.11 -25.92
C GLN A 199 -10.28 -7.70 -25.12
N GLU A 200 -10.02 -8.67 -24.23
CA GLU A 200 -11.07 -9.34 -23.44
C GLU A 200 -11.70 -8.41 -22.39
N LEU A 201 -10.95 -7.42 -21.89
CA LEU A 201 -11.40 -6.49 -20.84
C LEU A 201 -11.73 -5.08 -21.37
N ALA A 202 -11.78 -4.89 -22.69
CA ALA A 202 -12.14 -3.61 -23.27
C ALA A 202 -13.55 -3.18 -22.84
N HIS A 203 -13.69 -1.93 -22.39
CA HIS A 203 -14.96 -1.35 -21.99
C HIS A 203 -15.17 0.00 -22.69
N PRO A 204 -16.37 0.33 -23.20
CA PRO A 204 -16.59 1.59 -23.93
C PRO A 204 -16.37 2.85 -23.10
N GLU A 205 -16.62 2.77 -21.79
CA GLU A 205 -16.58 3.91 -20.87
C GLU A 205 -15.31 3.98 -20.01
N LEU A 206 -14.44 2.97 -20.05
CA LEU A 206 -13.20 2.96 -19.26
C LEU A 206 -11.99 2.84 -20.18
N ASP A 207 -10.92 3.55 -19.84
CA ASP A 207 -9.63 3.20 -20.41
C ASP A 207 -9.20 1.80 -19.94
N ILE A 208 -8.28 1.18 -20.70
CA ILE A 208 -7.91 -0.20 -20.42
C ILE A 208 -7.20 -0.37 -19.06
N VAL A 209 -6.41 0.62 -18.62
CA VAL A 209 -5.71 0.56 -17.33
C VAL A 209 -6.73 0.54 -16.18
N GLU A 210 -7.76 1.37 -16.30
CA GLU A 210 -8.85 1.42 -15.33
C GLU A 210 -9.72 0.15 -15.36
N ALA A 211 -10.05 -0.37 -16.54
CA ALA A 211 -10.82 -1.61 -16.68
C ALA A 211 -10.10 -2.81 -16.05
N VAL A 212 -8.80 -3.00 -16.33
CA VAL A 212 -8.03 -4.10 -15.72
C VAL A 212 -7.85 -3.91 -14.22
N TYR A 213 -7.64 -2.67 -13.76
CA TYR A 213 -7.51 -2.34 -12.34
C TYR A 213 -8.77 -2.74 -11.57
N TRP A 214 -9.95 -2.27 -11.99
CA TRP A 214 -11.19 -2.62 -11.28
C TRP A 214 -11.52 -4.10 -11.34
N ARG A 215 -11.13 -4.78 -12.43
CA ARG A 215 -11.28 -6.23 -12.54
C ARG A 215 -10.41 -6.98 -11.54
N ALA A 216 -9.15 -6.58 -11.38
CA ALA A 216 -8.24 -7.14 -10.38
C ALA A 216 -8.69 -6.79 -8.95
N HIS A 217 -9.10 -5.54 -8.71
CA HIS A 217 -9.58 -5.08 -7.41
C HIS A 217 -10.79 -5.89 -6.92
N ALA A 218 -11.73 -6.23 -7.82
CA ALA A 218 -12.88 -7.07 -7.48
C ALA A 218 -12.46 -8.47 -6.97
N ILE A 219 -11.36 -9.03 -7.47
CA ILE A 219 -10.79 -10.30 -7.00
C ILE A 219 -10.22 -10.12 -5.58
N VAL A 220 -9.47 -9.03 -5.34
CA VAL A 220 -8.93 -8.71 -4.01
C VAL A 220 -10.06 -8.56 -2.99
N LEU A 221 -11.09 -7.76 -3.33
CA LEU A 221 -12.26 -7.55 -2.46
C LEU A 221 -13.02 -8.84 -2.16
N LEU A 222 -13.20 -9.72 -3.15
CA LEU A 222 -13.82 -11.03 -2.92
C LEU A 222 -13.05 -11.82 -1.86
N VAL A 223 -11.73 -11.93 -2.00
CA VAL A 223 -10.91 -12.70 -1.05
C VAL A 223 -10.90 -12.03 0.33
N ASP A 224 -10.79 -10.71 0.40
CA ASP A 224 -10.86 -9.97 1.68
C ASP A 224 -12.22 -10.14 2.38
N ASN A 225 -13.31 -10.16 1.61
CA ASN A 225 -14.66 -10.43 2.12
C ASN A 225 -14.78 -11.87 2.62
N GLN A 226 -14.25 -12.85 1.89
CA GLN A 226 -14.21 -14.25 2.34
C GLN A 226 -13.40 -14.41 3.63
N GLU A 227 -12.25 -13.75 3.76
CA GLU A 227 -11.44 -13.74 5.00
C GLU A 227 -12.19 -13.11 6.18
N THR A 228 -12.88 -12.00 5.94
CA THR A 228 -13.68 -11.34 6.98
C THR A 228 -14.83 -12.23 7.42
N TRP A 229 -15.58 -12.81 6.49
CA TRP A 229 -16.67 -13.73 6.80
C TRP A 229 -16.19 -14.97 7.55
N GLN A 230 -15.08 -15.58 7.13
CA GLN A 230 -14.53 -16.77 7.80
C GLN A 230 -14.07 -16.48 9.22
N ARG A 231 -13.44 -15.33 9.47
CA ARG A 231 -12.99 -14.92 10.82
C ARG A 231 -14.17 -14.79 11.78
N VAL A 232 -15.32 -14.31 11.32
CA VAL A 232 -16.49 -14.10 12.18
C VAL A 232 -17.40 -15.31 12.29
N LYS A 233 -17.45 -16.18 11.27
CA LYS A 233 -18.32 -17.37 11.27
C LYS A 233 -18.03 -18.37 12.40
N GLY A 234 -16.81 -18.33 12.95
CA GLY A 234 -16.38 -19.21 14.06
C GLY A 234 -16.20 -18.51 15.41
N GLY A 235 -16.53 -17.23 15.54
CA GLY A 235 -16.34 -16.47 16.78
C GLY A 235 -17.64 -16.25 17.55
N ASP A 236 -17.59 -16.36 18.89
CA ASP A 236 -18.78 -16.20 19.75
C ASP A 236 -19.28 -14.76 19.88
N HIS A 237 -18.45 -13.76 19.53
CA HIS A 237 -18.71 -12.34 19.79
C HIS A 237 -19.19 -11.53 18.58
N VAL A 238 -19.25 -12.11 17.38
CA VAL A 238 -19.71 -11.42 16.17
C VAL A 238 -20.80 -12.23 15.51
N ARG A 239 -22.04 -11.78 15.66
CA ARG A 239 -23.22 -12.45 15.06
C ARG A 239 -23.66 -11.82 13.75
N ARG A 240 -23.22 -10.58 13.49
CA ARG A 240 -23.68 -9.78 12.35
C ARG A 240 -22.52 -9.20 11.55
N LEU A 241 -22.77 -9.07 10.25
CA LEU A 241 -21.92 -8.33 9.32
C LEU A 241 -22.75 -7.22 8.70
N GLU A 242 -22.16 -6.04 8.62
CA GLU A 242 -22.67 -4.93 7.83
C GLU A 242 -22.08 -4.98 6.43
N ILE A 243 -22.89 -4.70 5.42
CA ILE A 243 -22.37 -4.44 4.07
C ILE A 243 -22.10 -2.94 3.96
N VAL A 244 -20.83 -2.58 3.87
CA VAL A 244 -20.37 -1.21 3.67
C VAL A 244 -19.83 -1.03 2.25
N GLY A 245 -19.67 0.21 1.81
CA GLY A 245 -19.14 0.53 0.50
C GLY A 245 -19.23 2.02 0.22
N VAL A 246 -18.69 2.44 -0.92
CA VAL A 246 -18.82 3.81 -1.40
C VAL A 246 -20.25 4.04 -1.89
N ASP A 247 -20.85 5.17 -1.55
CA ASP A 247 -22.13 5.63 -2.08
C ASP A 247 -21.92 6.89 -2.94
N ASP A 248 -21.43 6.67 -4.17
CA ASP A 248 -21.17 7.74 -5.16
C ASP A 248 -22.04 7.55 -6.42
N GLU A 249 -21.79 8.35 -7.46
CA GLU A 249 -22.47 8.24 -8.77
C GLU A 249 -22.25 6.90 -9.48
N HIS A 250 -21.18 6.16 -9.15
CA HIS A 250 -20.85 4.88 -9.77
C HIS A 250 -21.38 3.68 -8.99
N THR A 251 -22.00 3.88 -7.83
CA THR A 251 -22.66 2.81 -7.09
C THR A 251 -23.98 2.44 -7.76
N CYS A 252 -24.13 1.18 -8.18
CA CYS A 252 -25.36 0.74 -8.83
C CYS A 252 -26.52 0.59 -7.81
N GLU A 253 -27.75 0.67 -8.30
CA GLU A 253 -28.96 0.55 -7.48
C GLU A 253 -28.99 -0.75 -6.66
N HIS A 254 -28.54 -1.87 -7.25
CA HIS A 254 -28.46 -3.15 -6.54
C HIS A 254 -27.55 -3.06 -5.31
N CYS A 255 -26.36 -2.45 -5.43
CA CYS A 255 -25.46 -2.28 -4.30
C CYS A 255 -26.04 -1.29 -3.26
N ARG A 256 -26.66 -0.18 -3.68
CA ARG A 256 -27.26 0.80 -2.75
C ARG A 256 -28.31 0.16 -1.85
N GLN A 257 -29.06 -0.82 -2.36
CA GLN A 257 -30.03 -1.57 -1.56
C GLN A 257 -29.40 -2.40 -0.44
N HIS A 258 -28.10 -2.66 -0.45
CA HIS A 258 -27.40 -3.42 0.57
C HIS A 258 -26.55 -2.57 1.52
N LEU A 259 -26.16 -1.35 1.11
CA LEU A 259 -25.30 -0.48 1.91
C LEU A 259 -25.92 -0.15 3.28
N GLY A 260 -25.11 -0.25 4.32
CA GLY A 260 -25.50 0.01 5.72
C GLY A 260 -26.38 -1.09 6.34
N LYS A 261 -26.75 -2.13 5.60
CA LYS A 261 -27.60 -3.20 6.12
C LYS A 261 -26.78 -4.23 6.88
N GLN A 262 -27.29 -4.60 8.05
CA GLN A 262 -26.71 -5.63 8.90
C GLN A 262 -27.42 -6.97 8.72
N TYR A 263 -26.64 -8.01 8.45
CA TYR A 263 -27.10 -9.37 8.25
C TYR A 263 -26.53 -10.27 9.33
N LEU A 264 -27.28 -11.31 9.70
CA LEU A 264 -26.68 -12.44 10.42
C LEU A 264 -25.58 -13.05 9.55
N VAL A 265 -24.45 -13.44 10.15
CA VAL A 265 -23.29 -14.01 9.42
C VAL A 265 -23.70 -15.17 8.50
N ALA A 266 -24.66 -16.00 8.92
CA ALA A 266 -25.16 -17.13 8.15
C ALA A 266 -26.09 -16.75 6.98
N ARG A 267 -26.53 -15.50 6.90
CA ARG A 267 -27.51 -15.00 5.90
C ARG A 267 -27.02 -13.78 5.13
N VAL A 268 -25.78 -13.36 5.32
CA VAL A 268 -25.22 -12.23 4.58
C VAL A 268 -25.14 -12.60 3.09
N PRO A 269 -25.63 -11.74 2.17
CA PRO A 269 -25.47 -11.94 0.74
C PRO A 269 -24.00 -12.02 0.36
N GLU A 270 -23.65 -12.90 -0.58
CA GLU A 270 -22.29 -13.01 -1.10
C GLU A 270 -21.82 -11.69 -1.74
N LEU A 271 -20.56 -11.33 -1.46
CA LEU A 271 -19.84 -10.25 -2.12
C LEU A 271 -18.70 -10.83 -2.96
N PRO A 272 -18.46 -10.34 -4.19
CA PRO A 272 -19.21 -9.26 -4.83
C PRO A 272 -20.63 -9.68 -5.19
N HIS A 273 -21.56 -8.72 -5.19
CA HIS A 273 -22.92 -9.01 -5.60
C HIS A 273 -22.97 -9.42 -7.07
N ARG A 274 -23.54 -10.59 -7.35
CA ARG A 274 -23.72 -11.08 -8.73
C ARG A 274 -24.61 -10.16 -9.57
N GLY A 275 -25.52 -9.42 -8.93
CA GLY A 275 -26.38 -8.41 -9.56
C GLY A 275 -25.77 -7.01 -9.69
N CYS A 276 -24.49 -6.82 -9.32
CA CYS A 276 -23.84 -5.53 -9.46
C CYS A 276 -23.68 -5.16 -10.94
N THR A 277 -24.13 -3.96 -11.31
CA THR A 277 -24.00 -3.40 -12.66
C THR A 277 -23.12 -2.14 -12.67
N SER A 278 -22.37 -1.89 -11.60
CA SER A 278 -21.44 -0.76 -11.55
C SER A 278 -20.34 -0.96 -12.59
N LEU A 279 -19.98 0.13 -13.26
CA LEU A 279 -18.87 0.21 -14.19
C LEU A 279 -17.54 -0.24 -13.55
N TYR A 280 -17.36 0.04 -12.26
CA TYR A 280 -16.17 -0.31 -11.49
C TYR A 280 -16.28 -1.67 -10.78
N GLY A 281 -17.32 -2.44 -11.09
CA GLY A 281 -17.65 -3.66 -10.35
C GLY A 281 -18.15 -3.39 -8.93
N CYS A 282 -18.39 -4.46 -8.19
CA CYS A 282 -18.88 -4.36 -6.81
C CYS A 282 -17.74 -3.93 -5.88
N ARG A 283 -17.89 -2.74 -5.28
CA ARG A 283 -16.93 -2.15 -4.33
C ARG A 283 -17.32 -2.36 -2.85
N CYS A 284 -18.34 -3.19 -2.60
CA CYS A 284 -18.85 -3.44 -1.25
C CYS A 284 -17.93 -4.36 -0.45
N ARG A 285 -17.94 -4.19 0.87
CA ARG A 285 -17.14 -4.94 1.83
C ARG A 285 -18.00 -5.40 3.00
N TYR A 286 -17.56 -6.47 3.66
CA TYR A 286 -18.11 -6.83 4.97
C TYR A 286 -17.37 -6.11 6.08
N GLU A 287 -18.12 -5.58 7.04
CA GLU A 287 -17.60 -5.11 8.33
C GLU A 287 -18.24 -5.86 9.50
N PRO A 288 -17.44 -6.43 10.42
CA PRO A 288 -17.95 -7.02 11.66
C PRO A 288 -18.68 -5.98 12.51
N VAL A 289 -19.91 -6.29 12.92
CA VAL A 289 -20.63 -5.49 13.92
C VAL A 289 -20.31 -6.07 15.29
N LEU A 290 -19.63 -5.27 16.13
CA LEU A 290 -19.39 -5.62 17.53
C LEU A 290 -20.66 -5.36 18.33
N GLU A 291 -21.25 -6.42 18.88
CA GLU A 291 -22.33 -6.27 19.85
C GLU A 291 -21.76 -5.61 21.11
N THR A 292 -22.25 -4.44 21.48
CA THR A 292 -21.92 -3.85 22.78
C THR A 292 -22.67 -4.64 23.86
N LEU A 293 -22.02 -4.90 24.99
CA LEU A 293 -22.54 -5.74 26.09
C LEU A 293 -23.87 -5.24 26.69
N GLU A 294 -24.36 -4.05 26.31
CA GLU A 294 -25.60 -3.45 26.79
C GLU A 294 -26.87 -4.08 26.17
N GLU A 295 -26.75 -4.82 25.06
CA GLU A 295 -27.89 -5.43 24.36
C GLU A 295 -28.14 -6.91 24.73
N ILE A 296 -27.51 -7.43 25.79
CA ILE A 296 -27.94 -8.69 26.39
C ILE A 296 -29.02 -8.34 27.42
N PRO A 297 -30.34 -8.46 27.13
CA PRO A 297 -31.31 -8.47 28.19
C PRO A 297 -30.94 -9.62 29.12
N LEU A 298 -30.50 -9.28 30.33
CA LEU A 298 -30.49 -10.20 31.45
C LEU A 298 -31.92 -10.70 31.57
N MET A 299 -32.18 -11.89 31.01
CA MET A 299 -33.43 -12.60 31.21
C MET A 299 -33.57 -12.77 32.71
N ALA A 300 -34.47 -11.97 33.28
CA ALA A 300 -34.89 -12.11 34.67
C ALA A 300 -35.63 -13.45 34.78
N ASN A 301 -35.01 -14.37 35.53
CA ASN A 301 -35.53 -15.60 36.13
C ASN A 301 -36.39 -16.54 35.26
#